data_AF-A0AAN1QNU6-F1
#
_entry.id   AF-A0AAN1QNU6-F1
#
_cell.length_a   1.000
_cell.length_b   1.000
_cell.length_c   1.000
_cell.angle_alpha   90.00
_cell.angle_beta   90.00
_cell.angle_gamma   90.00
#
_symmetry.space_group_name_H-M   'P 1'
#
loop_
_entity.id
_entity.type
_entity.pdbx_description
1 polymer ?
#
loop_
_entity_poly.entity_id
_entity_poly.type
_entity_poly.pdbx_seq_one_letter_code
_entity_poly.pdbx_strand_id
1 'polypeptide(L)'
;MAKRRDFLLGAAATAAAAAVLRPSKGKAQTKREEMIALKEGFVGQYQGGVYLLPATDETVQWGWFNNAETPRARIKSGDTIILETMMASQNQVLPGVSIEEITRLRVDNPGRGPHTITGPVFIEGAEPGDVLKVKINRIVPRTYGCNWNLPGELGLGQFPKLFPEPQAKYFYLDMARGKTEFLPGIELPVRPFPGILGVARAESGQYSTVPPGPFGGNMDCREMVEGTTVYLPVFVEGALLWSGDSHAVQGNGEINLTAVESAFNELNLTVEVIKKKPLSWPRIESDTHWMTVGYDRDMNKAIRIMEEETIKFLAEWKGLNSSDARRYMATYGDIRVAEVVNQLKGVYCMLSKTDGPAMAALPMKDTRTDFVTHAVNADAMEAMNQAALTLVNRIKDEKRLTALDAYSLASLALDARIGRMEAGAYHIHCLMPKSTWVS
;
A
#
# COMPACT_ATOMS: atom_id res chain seq x y z
N MET A 1 22.86 47.52 -62.96
CA MET A 1 22.88 46.13 -63.46
C MET A 1 22.75 45.18 -62.27
N ALA A 2 21.85 44.17 -62.39
CA ALA A 2 21.73 42.88 -61.67
C ALA A 2 21.69 42.89 -60.10
N LYS A 3 20.56 42.57 -59.44
CA LYS A 3 19.94 41.22 -59.14
C LYS A 3 20.83 40.39 -58.18
N ARG A 4 20.41 39.69 -57.12
CA ARG A 4 19.14 39.19 -56.50
C ARG A 4 19.51 38.82 -55.03
N ARG A 5 18.73 39.18 -53.99
CA ARG A 5 17.70 38.38 -53.26
C ARG A 5 18.23 37.19 -52.43
N ASP A 6 18.13 37.29 -51.09
CA ASP A 6 17.36 36.42 -50.16
C ASP A 6 17.80 36.70 -48.69
N PHE A 7 16.91 37.17 -47.78
CA PHE A 7 16.01 36.43 -46.87
C PHE A 7 16.79 35.84 -45.65
N LEU A 8 16.47 35.97 -44.35
CA LEU A 8 15.29 36.40 -43.58
C LEU A 8 15.72 36.49 -42.09
N LEU A 9 15.09 37.35 -41.27
CA LEU A 9 14.46 37.02 -39.97
C LEU A 9 14.18 38.32 -39.19
N GLY A 10 12.98 38.85 -39.41
CA GLY A 10 12.40 39.91 -38.59
C GLY A 10 11.72 39.31 -37.36
N ALA A 11 12.03 39.87 -36.19
CA ALA A 11 11.35 39.59 -34.94
C ALA A 11 9.97 40.25 -34.92
N ALA A 12 8.93 39.48 -34.59
CA ALA A 12 7.65 39.99 -34.12
C ALA A 12 6.85 38.88 -33.40
N ALA A 13 5.99 39.32 -32.46
CA ALA A 13 5.06 38.58 -31.59
C ALA A 13 5.67 38.10 -30.24
N THR A 14 5.09 38.33 -29.07
CA THR A 14 3.70 38.69 -28.72
C THR A 14 3.64 39.21 -27.26
N ALA A 15 2.68 40.09 -26.99
CA ALA A 15 2.39 40.64 -25.67
C ALA A 15 1.94 39.58 -24.66
N ALA A 16 2.54 39.58 -23.46
CA ALA A 16 2.06 38.81 -22.31
C ALA A 16 1.08 39.66 -21.51
N ALA A 17 -0.19 39.24 -21.49
CA ALA A 17 -1.21 39.80 -20.60
C ALA A 17 -0.96 39.30 -19.16
N ALA A 18 -0.68 40.23 -18.24
CA ALA A 18 -0.63 39.94 -16.82
C ALA A 18 -2.06 39.80 -16.27
N ALA A 19 -2.52 38.56 -16.08
CA ALA A 19 -3.74 38.28 -15.35
C ALA A 19 -3.48 38.44 -13.84
N VAL A 20 -3.99 39.53 -13.26
CA VAL A 20 -4.06 39.73 -11.81
C VAL A 20 -5.05 38.71 -11.25
N LEU A 21 -4.54 37.64 -10.63
CA LEU A 21 -5.33 36.69 -9.85
C LEU A 21 -5.91 37.42 -8.62
N ARG A 22 -7.20 37.72 -8.65
CA ARG A 22 -7.95 38.05 -7.42
C ARG A 22 -8.05 36.79 -6.57
N PRO A 23 -7.84 36.87 -5.25
CA PRO A 23 -8.07 35.73 -4.37
C PRO A 23 -9.57 35.39 -4.41
N SER A 24 -9.90 34.16 -4.77
CA SER A 24 -11.27 33.66 -4.65
C SER A 24 -11.63 33.63 -3.16
N LYS A 25 -12.76 34.24 -2.81
CA LYS A 25 -13.34 34.10 -1.47
C LYS A 25 -13.55 32.60 -1.23
N GLY A 26 -12.87 32.05 -0.23
CA GLY A 26 -13.01 30.66 0.17
C GLY A 26 -14.49 30.32 0.36
N LYS A 27 -14.98 29.32 -0.37
CA LYS A 27 -16.27 28.70 -0.04
C LYS A 27 -16.13 28.14 1.37
N ALA A 28 -17.02 28.54 2.27
CA ALA A 28 -17.17 27.88 3.56
C ALA A 28 -17.27 26.38 3.29
N GLN A 29 -16.37 25.59 3.90
CA GLN A 29 -16.39 24.14 3.78
C GLN A 29 -17.71 23.66 4.38
N THR A 30 -18.69 23.35 3.53
CA THR A 30 -19.97 22.79 3.95
C THR A 30 -19.65 21.54 4.77
N LYS A 31 -20.06 21.54 6.04
CA LYS A 31 -19.90 20.37 6.91
C LYS A 31 -20.60 19.19 6.22
N ARG A 32 -19.85 18.13 5.94
CA ARG A 32 -20.39 16.88 5.37
C ARG A 32 -21.24 16.20 6.45
N GLU A 33 -22.56 16.26 6.30
CA GLU A 33 -23.52 15.74 7.29
C GLU A 33 -23.33 14.23 7.52
N GLU A 34 -23.01 13.49 6.47
CA GLU A 34 -22.72 12.06 6.55
C GLU A 34 -21.49 11.77 7.44
N MET A 35 -20.52 12.68 7.49
CA MET A 35 -19.35 12.54 8.37
C MET A 35 -19.66 12.90 9.83
N ILE A 36 -20.69 13.72 10.08
CA ILE A 36 -21.19 13.98 11.43
C ILE A 36 -21.92 12.73 11.92
N ALA A 37 -22.85 12.20 11.12
CA ALA A 37 -23.59 10.99 11.44
C ALA A 37 -22.66 9.78 11.70
N LEU A 38 -21.62 9.61 10.86
CA LEU A 38 -20.60 8.58 11.06
C LEU A 38 -19.95 8.69 12.44
N LYS A 39 -19.48 9.90 12.81
CA LYS A 39 -18.84 10.16 14.11
C LYS A 39 -19.77 10.01 15.31
N GLU A 40 -21.07 10.23 15.11
CA GLU A 40 -22.11 10.00 16.12
C GLU A 40 -22.50 8.51 16.25
N GLY A 41 -21.86 7.63 15.48
CA GLY A 41 -22.06 6.19 15.57
C GLY A 41 -23.18 5.65 14.68
N PHE A 42 -23.67 6.41 13.69
CA PHE A 42 -24.70 5.93 12.78
C PHE A 42 -24.18 4.78 11.90
N VAL A 43 -24.82 3.62 12.02
CA VAL A 43 -24.56 2.44 11.19
C VAL A 43 -25.71 2.23 10.21
N GLY A 44 -25.40 2.07 8.93
CA GLY A 44 -26.36 1.63 7.92
C GLY A 44 -26.52 2.58 6.75
N GLN A 45 -27.63 2.43 6.04
CA GLN A 45 -27.90 3.22 4.84
C GLN A 45 -28.21 4.67 5.21
N TYR A 46 -27.43 5.58 4.64
CA TYR A 46 -27.68 7.01 4.69
C TYR A 46 -28.44 7.43 3.41
N GLN A 47 -28.06 8.54 2.78
CA GLN A 47 -28.69 9.08 1.57
C GLN A 47 -27.93 8.70 0.29
N GLY A 48 -28.65 8.55 -0.82
CA GLY A 48 -28.04 8.47 -2.16
C GLY A 48 -27.16 7.25 -2.43
N GLY A 49 -27.46 6.10 -1.81
CA GLY A 49 -26.62 4.89 -1.95
C GLY A 49 -25.32 4.95 -1.14
N VAL A 50 -25.20 5.88 -0.19
CA VAL A 50 -24.11 5.93 0.78
C VAL A 50 -24.50 5.15 2.03
N TYR A 51 -23.60 4.28 2.49
CA TYR A 51 -23.66 3.58 3.76
C TYR A 51 -22.55 4.08 4.68
N LEU A 52 -22.84 4.14 5.98
CA LEU A 52 -21.90 4.56 7.01
C LEU A 52 -21.60 3.38 7.92
N LEU A 53 -20.32 3.16 8.21
CA LEU A 53 -19.85 2.10 9.09
C LEU A 53 -18.74 2.65 10.01
N PRO A 54 -19.10 3.28 11.14
CA PRO A 54 -18.14 3.77 12.12
C PRO A 54 -17.35 2.61 12.73
N ALA A 55 -16.20 2.91 13.32
CA ALA A 55 -15.37 1.93 13.97
C ALA A 55 -15.75 1.86 15.45
N THR A 56 -16.49 0.82 15.82
CA THR A 56 -17.01 0.56 17.17
C THR A 56 -16.77 -0.91 17.52
N ASP A 57 -16.94 -1.29 18.79
CA ASP A 57 -16.82 -2.70 19.21
C ASP A 57 -17.79 -3.65 18.48
N GLU A 58 -18.89 -3.13 17.94
CA GLU A 58 -19.88 -3.91 17.19
C GLU A 58 -19.52 -4.09 15.71
N THR A 59 -18.68 -3.21 15.16
CA THR A 59 -18.39 -3.12 13.72
C THR A 59 -16.97 -3.51 13.36
N VAL A 60 -16.11 -3.68 14.37
CA VAL A 60 -14.73 -4.12 14.19
C VAL A 60 -14.47 -5.52 14.74
N GLN A 61 -13.44 -6.15 14.21
CA GLN A 61 -12.93 -7.43 14.67
C GLN A 61 -11.42 -7.36 14.84
N TRP A 62 -10.91 -7.88 15.96
CA TRP A 62 -9.48 -7.99 16.19
C TRP A 62 -8.94 -9.31 15.63
N GLY A 63 -8.19 -9.20 14.54
CA GLY A 63 -7.17 -10.17 14.17
C GLY A 63 -7.65 -11.37 13.37
N TRP A 64 -8.94 -11.47 13.07
CA TRP A 64 -9.48 -12.64 12.41
C TRP A 64 -10.37 -12.29 11.23
N PHE A 65 -10.14 -12.96 10.10
CA PHE A 65 -11.16 -13.17 9.08
C PHE A 65 -11.99 -14.39 9.47
N ASN A 66 -13.31 -14.25 9.43
CA ASN A 66 -14.23 -15.34 9.64
C ASN A 66 -15.47 -15.15 8.76
N ASN A 67 -15.76 -16.12 7.90
CA ASN A 67 -16.88 -16.04 6.97
C ASN A 67 -18.24 -16.39 7.58
N ALA A 68 -18.26 -16.77 8.87
CA ALA A 68 -19.47 -16.91 9.67
C ALA A 68 -19.88 -15.61 10.39
N GLU A 69 -19.08 -14.54 10.29
CA GLU A 69 -19.38 -13.25 10.91
C GLU A 69 -20.65 -12.64 10.32
N THR A 70 -21.50 -12.11 11.20
CA THR A 70 -22.71 -11.41 10.77
C THR A 70 -22.31 -10.13 10.04
N PRO A 71 -22.78 -9.89 8.80
CA PRO A 71 -22.51 -8.65 8.10
C PRO A 71 -22.95 -7.43 8.91
N ARG A 72 -22.07 -6.43 9.03
CA ARG A 72 -22.36 -5.16 9.72
C ARG A 72 -23.07 -4.16 8.83
N ALA A 73 -22.96 -4.34 7.52
CA ALA A 73 -23.72 -3.61 6.52
C ALA A 73 -24.05 -4.53 5.33
N ARG A 74 -25.15 -4.23 4.64
CA ARG A 74 -25.56 -4.85 3.38
C ARG A 74 -25.74 -3.74 2.35
N ILE A 75 -25.01 -3.81 1.24
CA ILE A 75 -25.00 -2.78 0.19
C ILE A 75 -25.26 -3.39 -1.18
N LYS A 76 -25.71 -2.59 -2.15
CA LYS A 76 -25.87 -3.00 -3.54
C LYS A 76 -24.63 -2.68 -4.35
N SER A 77 -24.45 -3.39 -5.47
CA SER A 77 -23.43 -3.02 -6.46
C SER A 77 -23.64 -1.57 -6.94
N GLY A 78 -22.58 -0.76 -6.88
CA GLY A 78 -22.58 0.67 -7.20
C GLY A 78 -22.73 1.58 -5.98
N ASP A 79 -23.12 1.06 -4.83
CA ASP A 79 -23.20 1.83 -3.59
C ASP A 79 -21.81 2.22 -3.07
N THR A 80 -21.80 3.23 -2.21
CA THR A 80 -20.61 3.71 -1.51
C THR A 80 -20.69 3.38 -0.04
N ILE A 81 -19.61 2.88 0.56
CA ILE A 81 -19.46 2.68 1.99
C ILE A 81 -18.38 3.64 2.51
N ILE A 82 -18.69 4.36 3.58
CA ILE A 82 -17.72 5.17 4.32
C ILE A 82 -17.43 4.48 5.64
N LEU A 83 -16.20 4.01 5.80
CA LEU A 83 -15.72 3.34 6.99
C LEU A 83 -14.87 4.28 7.84
N GLU A 84 -14.94 4.14 9.16
CA GLU A 84 -13.81 4.46 10.01
C GLU A 84 -13.00 3.19 10.27
N THR A 85 -11.73 3.34 10.64
CA THR A 85 -10.90 2.23 11.15
C THR A 85 -10.37 2.55 12.54
N MET A 86 -9.84 1.53 13.21
CA MET A 86 -9.21 1.67 14.53
C MET A 86 -7.70 1.46 14.44
N MET A 87 -6.99 2.03 15.42
CA MET A 87 -5.60 1.70 15.66
C MET A 87 -5.48 0.23 16.07
N ALA A 88 -4.28 -0.32 15.92
CA ALA A 88 -3.97 -1.70 16.27
C ALA A 88 -4.45 -2.11 17.67
N SER A 89 -4.81 -3.38 17.79
CA SER A 89 -5.30 -4.03 19.00
C SER A 89 -6.52 -3.33 19.63
N GLN A 90 -7.51 -2.98 18.81
CA GLN A 90 -8.73 -2.27 19.21
C GLN A 90 -8.45 -0.95 19.94
N ASN A 91 -7.64 -0.08 19.32
CA ASN A 91 -7.19 1.17 19.92
C ASN A 91 -6.35 1.05 21.20
N GLN A 92 -5.76 -0.11 21.48
CA GLN A 92 -4.83 -0.24 22.61
C GLN A 92 -3.40 0.21 22.26
N VAL A 93 -3.07 0.35 20.98
CA VAL A 93 -1.80 0.94 20.53
C VAL A 93 -2.03 2.40 20.13
N LEU A 94 -1.81 3.30 21.09
CA LEU A 94 -1.95 4.76 20.94
C LEU A 94 -0.64 5.49 21.28
N PRO A 95 -0.48 6.76 20.86
CA PRO A 95 0.65 7.58 21.30
C PRO A 95 0.88 7.54 22.81
N GLY A 96 2.10 7.19 23.20
CA GLY A 96 2.54 7.10 24.60
C GLY A 96 2.46 5.71 25.22
N VAL A 97 1.91 4.70 24.54
CA VAL A 97 1.95 3.31 25.01
C VAL A 97 3.40 2.79 25.04
N SER A 98 3.77 2.01 26.05
CA SER A 98 5.13 1.47 26.13
C SER A 98 5.33 0.30 25.15
N ILE A 99 6.55 0.08 24.67
CA ILE A 99 6.84 -1.04 23.79
C ILE A 99 6.62 -2.41 24.47
N GLU A 100 6.80 -2.47 25.79
CA GLU A 100 6.51 -3.63 26.63
C GLU A 100 5.02 -3.98 26.59
N GLU A 101 4.15 -2.97 26.60
CA GLU A 101 2.70 -3.13 26.49
C GLU A 101 2.30 -3.64 25.11
N ILE A 102 2.85 -3.05 24.04
CA ILE A 102 2.61 -3.51 22.66
C ILE A 102 3.06 -4.98 22.51
N THR A 103 4.21 -5.32 23.11
CA THR A 103 4.72 -6.69 23.14
C THR A 103 3.77 -7.62 23.90
N ARG A 104 3.29 -7.22 25.08
CA ARG A 104 2.35 -7.99 25.88
C ARG A 104 1.05 -8.25 25.12
N LEU A 105 0.46 -7.23 24.51
CA LEU A 105 -0.75 -7.38 23.69
C LEU A 105 -0.57 -8.44 22.59
N ARG A 106 0.61 -8.47 21.98
CA ARG A 106 0.96 -9.44 20.94
C ARG A 106 1.12 -10.87 21.48
N VAL A 107 1.79 -11.01 22.63
CA VAL A 107 2.04 -12.30 23.29
C VAL A 107 0.74 -12.90 23.85
N ASP A 108 -0.09 -12.09 24.50
CA ASP A 108 -1.34 -12.51 25.14
C ASP A 108 -2.43 -12.87 24.10
N ASN A 109 -2.25 -12.46 22.84
CA ASN A 109 -3.19 -12.71 21.74
C ASN A 109 -2.53 -13.45 20.57
N PRO A 110 -2.04 -14.70 20.79
CA PRO A 110 -1.31 -15.44 19.78
C PRO A 110 -2.19 -15.70 18.54
N GLY A 111 -1.57 -15.60 17.36
CA GLY A 111 -2.23 -15.87 16.07
C GLY A 111 -3.13 -14.74 15.54
N ARG A 112 -3.54 -13.75 16.34
CA ARG A 112 -4.46 -12.68 15.90
C ARG A 112 -3.85 -11.73 14.88
N GLY A 113 -2.62 -11.31 15.10
CA GLY A 113 -2.12 -10.09 14.47
C GLY A 113 -2.39 -8.88 15.36
N PRO A 114 -1.78 -7.73 15.08
CA PRO A 114 -2.18 -6.48 15.71
C PRO A 114 -3.44 -5.87 15.07
N HIS A 115 -3.90 -6.39 13.92
CA HIS A 115 -4.87 -5.71 13.06
C HIS A 115 -6.27 -5.67 13.66
N THR A 116 -6.88 -4.49 13.62
CA THR A 116 -8.32 -4.31 13.86
C THR A 116 -8.98 -3.95 12.54
N ILE A 117 -9.93 -4.77 12.10
CA ILE A 117 -10.58 -4.66 10.79
C ILE A 117 -12.06 -4.30 10.96
N THR A 118 -12.55 -3.36 10.16
CA THR A 118 -13.95 -2.93 10.10
C THR A 118 -14.69 -3.75 9.04
N GLY A 119 -15.85 -4.32 9.39
CA GLY A 119 -16.63 -5.20 8.51
C GLY A 119 -17.30 -6.38 9.25
N PRO A 120 -17.80 -7.40 8.52
CA PRO A 120 -17.81 -7.48 7.07
C PRO A 120 -18.95 -6.67 6.47
N VAL A 121 -18.74 -6.16 5.25
CA VAL A 121 -19.80 -5.61 4.41
C VAL A 121 -20.24 -6.69 3.42
N PHE A 122 -21.53 -6.99 3.38
CA PHE A 122 -22.11 -7.92 2.43
C PHE A 122 -22.59 -7.17 1.18
N ILE A 123 -22.16 -7.61 0.00
CA ILE A 123 -22.51 -7.00 -1.29
C ILE A 123 -23.58 -7.84 -1.97
N GLU A 124 -24.80 -7.31 -2.08
CA GLU A 124 -25.93 -8.01 -2.70
C GLU A 124 -25.61 -8.43 -4.15
N GLY A 125 -25.85 -9.71 -4.46
CA GLY A 125 -25.66 -10.29 -5.79
C GLY A 125 -24.22 -10.70 -6.14
N ALA A 126 -23.26 -10.51 -5.24
CA ALA A 126 -21.91 -11.06 -5.38
C ALA A 126 -21.91 -12.58 -5.07
N GLU A 127 -21.39 -13.38 -5.99
CA GLU A 127 -21.32 -14.84 -5.89
C GLU A 127 -19.89 -15.35 -6.15
N PRO A 128 -19.53 -16.55 -5.68
CA PRO A 128 -18.24 -17.15 -5.98
C PRO A 128 -17.92 -17.16 -7.49
N GLY A 129 -16.73 -16.68 -7.86
CA GLY A 129 -16.30 -16.53 -9.26
C GLY A 129 -16.57 -15.15 -9.88
N ASP A 130 -17.26 -14.26 -9.15
CA ASP A 130 -17.30 -12.84 -9.47
C ASP A 130 -16.05 -12.11 -8.96
N VAL A 131 -15.98 -10.81 -9.25
CA VAL A 131 -14.96 -9.89 -8.74
C VAL A 131 -15.61 -8.65 -8.17
N LEU A 132 -15.20 -8.23 -6.97
CA LEU A 132 -15.49 -6.89 -6.49
C LEU A 132 -14.50 -5.91 -7.10
N LYS A 133 -15.02 -4.85 -7.73
CA LYS A 133 -14.26 -3.66 -8.12
C LYS A 133 -14.47 -2.61 -7.03
N VAL A 134 -13.45 -2.41 -6.20
CA VAL A 134 -13.49 -1.50 -5.04
C VAL A 134 -12.69 -0.25 -5.36
N LYS A 135 -13.36 0.86 -5.64
CA LYS A 135 -12.72 2.17 -5.87
C LYS A 135 -12.50 2.86 -4.53
N ILE A 136 -11.25 3.21 -4.23
CA ILE A 136 -10.89 4.04 -3.08
C ILE A 136 -11.10 5.50 -3.48
N ASN A 137 -12.22 6.08 -3.07
CA ASN A 137 -12.59 7.45 -3.42
C ASN A 137 -11.86 8.49 -2.59
N ARG A 138 -11.67 8.19 -1.30
CA ARG A 138 -11.11 9.13 -0.33
C ARG A 138 -10.50 8.43 0.87
N ILE A 139 -9.36 8.93 1.34
CA ILE A 139 -8.74 8.51 2.59
C ILE A 139 -8.43 9.74 3.46
N VAL A 140 -8.93 9.74 4.69
CA VAL A 140 -8.59 10.75 5.71
C VAL A 140 -8.03 10.03 6.94
N PRO A 141 -6.71 10.00 7.12
CA PRO A 141 -6.12 9.40 8.31
C PRO A 141 -6.38 10.24 9.57
N ARG A 142 -6.25 9.61 10.73
CA ARG A 142 -6.06 10.32 12.00
C ARG A 142 -4.75 11.09 11.94
N THR A 143 -4.61 12.09 12.80
CA THR A 143 -3.44 13.00 12.80
C THR A 143 -2.23 12.41 13.53
N TYR A 144 -2.22 11.11 13.78
CA TYR A 144 -1.14 10.43 14.48
C TYR A 144 -1.01 8.97 14.01
N GLY A 145 0.15 8.39 14.30
CA GLY A 145 0.41 6.98 14.06
C GLY A 145 1.57 6.45 14.91
N CYS A 146 1.86 5.16 14.77
CA CYS A 146 2.90 4.47 15.50
C CYS A 146 3.67 3.51 14.57
N ASN A 147 4.99 3.45 14.69
CA ASN A 147 5.81 2.40 14.08
C ASN A 147 6.46 1.61 15.21
N TRP A 148 6.51 0.28 15.10
CA TRP A 148 7.17 -0.56 16.10
C TRP A 148 7.80 -1.82 15.50
N ASN A 149 8.78 -2.37 16.23
CA ASN A 149 9.37 -3.68 15.94
C ASN A 149 9.29 -4.58 17.17
N LEU A 150 9.04 -5.88 16.96
CA LEU A 150 8.89 -6.88 18.03
C LEU A 150 9.83 -8.08 17.84
N PRO A 151 11.16 -7.86 17.87
CA PRO A 151 12.15 -8.90 17.59
C PRO A 151 12.26 -9.95 18.70
N GLY A 152 12.16 -9.56 19.98
CA GLY A 152 12.51 -10.36 21.18
C GLY A 152 12.02 -11.82 21.21
N GLU A 153 11.05 -12.15 22.07
CA GLU A 153 10.52 -13.52 22.13
C GLU A 153 9.70 -13.90 20.88
N LEU A 154 9.23 -12.89 20.14
CA LEU A 154 8.35 -13.07 18.99
C LEU A 154 9.10 -13.28 17.67
N GLY A 155 10.37 -12.90 17.57
CA GLY A 155 11.18 -13.09 16.37
C GLY A 155 10.68 -12.36 15.13
N LEU A 156 9.96 -11.23 15.27
CA LEU A 156 9.29 -10.55 14.16
C LEU A 156 10.13 -9.45 13.51
N GLY A 157 9.81 -9.15 12.25
CA GLY A 157 10.58 -8.28 11.36
C GLY A 157 11.52 -9.08 10.45
N GLN A 158 12.15 -8.41 9.48
CA GLN A 158 13.06 -9.07 8.55
C GLN A 158 14.38 -9.52 9.20
N PHE A 159 14.91 -8.75 10.16
CA PHE A 159 16.23 -8.97 10.75
C PHE A 159 16.22 -9.04 12.29
N PRO A 160 15.36 -9.87 12.92
CA PRO A 160 15.14 -9.85 14.38
C PRO A 160 16.40 -10.19 15.18
N LYS A 161 17.34 -10.96 14.60
CA LYS A 161 18.62 -11.31 15.25
C LYS A 161 19.66 -10.19 15.21
N LEU A 162 19.56 -9.28 14.24
CA LEU A 162 20.49 -8.17 14.06
C LEU A 162 20.01 -6.89 14.76
N PHE A 163 18.70 -6.77 14.95
CA PHE A 163 18.05 -5.69 15.68
C PHE A 163 17.19 -6.29 16.80
N PRO A 164 17.80 -6.80 17.89
CA PRO A 164 17.10 -7.55 18.93
C PRO A 164 16.33 -6.67 19.91
N GLU A 165 16.57 -5.35 19.92
CA GLU A 165 15.87 -4.43 20.82
C GLU A 165 14.51 -4.01 20.25
N PRO A 166 13.41 -4.12 21.02
CA PRO A 166 12.12 -3.63 20.58
C PRO A 166 12.05 -2.10 20.73
N GLN A 167 11.37 -1.43 19.80
CA GLN A 167 11.16 0.02 19.81
C GLN A 167 9.74 0.34 19.37
N ALA A 168 9.17 1.39 19.96
CA ALA A 168 7.98 2.08 19.45
C ALA A 168 8.33 3.54 19.16
N LYS A 169 7.83 4.06 18.05
CA LYS A 169 7.92 5.47 17.67
C LYS A 169 6.54 6.02 17.37
N TYR A 170 6.27 7.21 17.87
CA TYR A 170 5.01 7.89 17.67
C TYR A 170 5.17 9.08 16.75
N PHE A 171 4.22 9.23 15.82
CA PHE A 171 4.26 10.22 14.77
C PHE A 171 3.02 11.10 14.87
N TYR A 172 3.21 12.40 14.66
CA TYR A 172 2.12 13.36 14.49
C TYR A 172 2.14 13.82 13.03
N LEU A 173 1.03 13.60 12.33
CA LEU A 173 0.95 13.82 10.89
C LEU A 173 0.60 15.28 10.61
N ASP A 174 1.48 15.99 9.91
CA ASP A 174 1.17 17.30 9.36
C ASP A 174 0.37 17.12 8.06
N MET A 175 -0.95 17.06 8.22
CA MET A 175 -1.88 16.88 7.11
C MET A 175 -1.92 18.08 6.15
N ALA A 176 -1.49 19.27 6.58
CA ALA A 176 -1.44 20.45 5.72
C ALA A 176 -0.23 20.38 4.77
N ARG A 177 0.92 19.89 5.27
CA ARG A 177 2.14 19.69 4.48
C ARG A 177 2.17 18.33 3.76
N GLY A 178 1.33 17.38 4.17
CA GLY A 178 1.36 16.00 3.68
C GLY A 178 2.64 15.27 4.11
N LYS A 179 3.12 15.53 5.32
CA LYS A 179 4.39 15.01 5.83
C LYS A 179 4.33 14.64 7.31
N THR A 180 5.27 13.83 7.75
CA THR A 180 5.56 13.57 9.16
C THR A 180 7.06 13.64 9.42
N GLU A 181 7.46 14.10 10.60
CA GLU A 181 8.86 14.13 11.01
C GLU A 181 9.22 12.79 11.66
N PHE A 182 10.24 12.11 11.14
CA PHE A 182 10.74 10.85 11.70
C PHE A 182 11.72 11.10 12.86
N LEU A 183 12.60 12.07 12.65
CA LEU A 183 13.57 12.64 13.58
C LEU A 183 13.84 14.08 13.12
N PRO A 184 14.39 14.97 13.96
CA PRO A 184 14.75 16.33 13.54
C PRO A 184 15.52 16.36 12.22
N GLY A 185 14.96 17.03 11.22
CA GLY A 185 15.56 17.16 9.87
C GLY A 185 15.36 15.95 8.94
N ILE A 186 14.56 14.96 9.34
CA ILE A 186 14.17 13.81 8.54
C ILE A 186 12.65 13.80 8.37
N GLU A 187 12.17 14.07 7.16
CA GLU A 187 10.75 14.13 6.85
C GLU A 187 10.34 13.04 5.86
N LEU A 188 9.17 12.45 6.11
CA LEU A 188 8.58 11.42 5.26
C LEU A 188 7.24 11.89 4.69
N PRO A 189 6.93 11.59 3.42
CA PRO A 189 5.64 11.93 2.83
C PRO A 189 4.52 11.06 3.42
N VAL A 190 3.44 11.71 3.85
CA VAL A 190 2.21 11.02 4.27
C VAL A 190 1.42 10.66 3.03
N ARG A 191 1.32 9.36 2.75
CA ARG A 191 0.64 8.80 1.58
C ARG A 191 -0.21 7.62 2.07
N PRO A 192 -1.39 7.88 2.65
CA PRO A 192 -2.12 6.86 3.39
C PRO A 192 -2.80 5.84 2.48
N PHE A 193 -2.89 4.60 2.94
CA PHE A 193 -3.55 3.48 2.26
C PHE A 193 -3.97 2.40 3.29
N PRO A 194 -5.01 1.60 3.01
CA PRO A 194 -5.34 0.46 3.86
C PRO A 194 -4.35 -0.69 3.59
N GLY A 195 -3.58 -1.13 4.58
CA GLY A 195 -2.78 -2.36 4.52
C GLY A 195 -3.66 -3.59 4.31
N ILE A 196 -4.82 -3.61 5.01
CA ILE A 196 -5.89 -4.59 4.79
C ILE A 196 -7.01 -4.03 3.92
N LEU A 197 -7.19 -4.66 2.75
CA LEU A 197 -8.43 -4.62 1.99
C LEU A 197 -8.67 -6.02 1.40
N GLY A 198 -9.75 -6.68 1.82
CA GLY A 198 -9.96 -8.08 1.45
C GLY A 198 -11.39 -8.55 1.62
N VAL A 199 -11.69 -9.70 1.03
CA VAL A 199 -12.99 -10.38 1.15
C VAL A 199 -12.86 -11.64 2.00
N ALA A 200 -13.98 -12.26 2.35
CA ALA A 200 -13.94 -13.55 3.03
C ALA A 200 -13.32 -14.65 2.15
N ARG A 201 -12.66 -15.58 2.84
CA ARG A 201 -12.09 -16.79 2.27
C ARG A 201 -13.17 -17.80 1.92
N ALA A 202 -12.86 -18.67 0.95
CA ALA A 202 -13.69 -19.82 0.61
C ALA A 202 -13.77 -20.80 1.80
N GLU A 203 -12.65 -21.00 2.49
CA GLU A 203 -12.60 -21.91 3.62
C GLU A 203 -13.34 -21.32 4.83
N SER A 204 -14.14 -22.15 5.49
CA SER A 204 -14.84 -21.76 6.72
C SER A 204 -13.90 -21.76 7.92
N GLY A 205 -14.20 -20.89 8.88
CA GLY A 205 -13.47 -20.80 10.14
C GLY A 205 -12.72 -19.49 10.32
N GLN A 206 -11.91 -19.48 11.38
CA GLN A 206 -11.23 -18.30 11.88
C GLN A 206 -9.78 -18.29 11.41
N TYR A 207 -9.42 -17.31 10.58
CA TYR A 207 -8.10 -17.19 9.97
C TYR A 207 -7.43 -15.88 10.33
N SER A 208 -6.14 -15.94 10.67
CA SER A 208 -5.37 -14.75 11.05
C SER A 208 -5.46 -13.69 9.96
N THR A 209 -5.56 -12.42 10.39
CA THR A 209 -5.48 -11.27 9.49
C THR A 209 -4.05 -10.94 9.04
N VAL A 210 -3.03 -11.64 9.56
CA VAL A 210 -1.62 -11.36 9.23
C VAL A 210 -1.26 -11.74 7.79
N PRO A 211 -1.42 -12.99 7.32
CA PRO A 211 -1.02 -13.33 5.97
C PRO A 211 -2.02 -12.79 4.94
N PRO A 212 -1.56 -12.14 3.85
CA PRO A 212 -2.39 -11.90 2.67
C PRO A 212 -2.72 -13.21 1.95
N GLY A 213 -3.58 -13.14 0.94
CA GLY A 213 -3.83 -14.26 0.04
C GLY A 213 -4.64 -13.85 -1.19
N PRO A 214 -5.16 -14.85 -1.94
CA PRO A 214 -6.05 -14.61 -3.08
C PRO A 214 -7.25 -13.69 -2.76
N PHE A 215 -7.69 -13.68 -1.50
CA PHE A 215 -8.76 -12.83 -0.96
C PHE A 215 -8.34 -11.38 -0.68
N GLY A 216 -7.12 -10.98 -1.02
CA GLY A 216 -6.53 -9.71 -0.59
C GLY A 216 -6.02 -9.85 0.85
N GLY A 217 -6.61 -9.07 1.75
CA GLY A 217 -6.18 -9.05 3.15
C GLY A 217 -4.99 -8.12 3.32
N ASN A 218 -4.00 -8.52 4.14
CA ASN A 218 -2.83 -7.73 4.53
C ASN A 218 -1.79 -7.62 3.41
N MET A 219 -2.16 -6.94 2.33
CA MET A 219 -1.34 -6.84 1.14
C MET A 219 -0.19 -5.84 1.32
N ASP A 220 -0.37 -4.84 2.18
CA ASP A 220 0.64 -3.81 2.48
C ASP A 220 1.25 -3.21 1.20
N CYS A 221 0.37 -3.04 0.21
CA CYS A 221 0.73 -2.45 -1.06
C CYS A 221 0.46 -0.96 -1.01
N ARG A 222 1.53 -0.19 -0.78
CA ARG A 222 1.53 1.29 -0.70
C ARG A 222 0.97 2.03 -1.93
N GLU A 223 0.63 1.31 -2.98
CA GLU A 223 -0.04 1.86 -4.16
C GLU A 223 -1.56 1.89 -4.04
N MET A 224 -2.18 1.26 -3.01
CA MET A 224 -3.63 1.28 -2.73
C MET A 224 -4.12 2.61 -2.13
N VAL A 225 -3.77 3.72 -2.76
CA VAL A 225 -4.07 5.07 -2.27
C VAL A 225 -5.40 5.59 -2.79
N GLU A 226 -5.83 6.75 -2.29
CA GLU A 226 -6.95 7.52 -2.86
C GLU A 226 -6.82 7.62 -4.39
N GLY A 227 -7.92 7.31 -5.09
CA GLY A 227 -7.96 7.26 -6.55
C GLY A 227 -7.64 5.89 -7.16
N THR A 228 -7.19 4.90 -6.40
CA THR A 228 -6.97 3.54 -6.93
C THR A 228 -8.19 2.66 -6.83
N THR A 229 -8.24 1.63 -7.69
CA THR A 229 -9.27 0.60 -7.70
C THR A 229 -8.62 -0.75 -7.42
N VAL A 230 -9.17 -1.52 -6.49
CA VAL A 230 -8.73 -2.88 -6.17
C VAL A 230 -9.79 -3.87 -6.64
N TYR A 231 -9.38 -4.85 -7.42
CA TYR A 231 -10.22 -5.93 -7.93
C TYR A 231 -9.98 -7.17 -7.08
N LEU A 232 -10.97 -7.59 -6.31
CA LEU A 232 -10.89 -8.71 -5.37
C LEU A 232 -11.76 -9.89 -5.86
N PRO A 233 -11.20 -11.10 -6.02
CA PRO A 233 -11.99 -12.28 -6.39
C PRO A 233 -12.96 -12.68 -5.27
N VAL A 234 -14.20 -13.00 -5.63
CA VAL A 234 -15.26 -13.39 -4.68
C VAL A 234 -15.24 -14.91 -4.47
N PHE A 235 -15.22 -15.34 -3.21
CA PHE A 235 -15.15 -16.74 -2.81
C PHE A 235 -16.41 -17.26 -2.10
N VAL A 236 -17.22 -16.37 -1.54
CA VAL A 236 -18.45 -16.69 -0.82
C VAL A 236 -19.56 -15.72 -1.22
N GLU A 237 -20.80 -16.09 -0.98
CA GLU A 237 -21.94 -15.20 -1.22
C GLU A 237 -21.77 -13.88 -0.47
N GLY A 238 -22.03 -12.77 -1.17
CA GLY A 238 -21.93 -11.43 -0.62
C GLY A 238 -20.50 -10.93 -0.43
N ALA A 239 -19.49 -11.75 -0.76
CA ALA A 239 -18.05 -11.50 -0.63
C ALA A 239 -17.53 -11.24 0.80
N LEU A 240 -18.26 -10.53 1.65
CA LEU A 240 -17.87 -10.11 3.00
C LEU A 240 -16.58 -9.28 2.99
N LEU A 241 -16.69 -8.04 2.49
CA LEU A 241 -15.58 -7.09 2.37
C LEU A 241 -15.16 -6.55 3.76
N TRP A 242 -13.86 -6.49 3.98
CA TRP A 242 -13.19 -5.99 5.18
C TRP A 242 -12.13 -4.96 4.81
N SER A 243 -11.91 -4.00 5.71
CA SER A 243 -10.71 -3.15 5.65
C SER A 243 -10.23 -2.75 7.03
N GLY A 244 -8.92 -2.50 7.17
CA GLY A 244 -8.28 -2.12 8.42
C GLY A 244 -6.79 -1.90 8.17
N ASP A 245 -6.01 -2.03 9.23
CA ASP A 245 -4.54 -1.89 9.19
C ASP A 245 -4.09 -0.65 8.42
N SER A 246 -4.53 0.50 8.91
CA SER A 246 -4.45 1.74 8.15
C SER A 246 -3.06 2.33 8.24
N HIS A 247 -2.36 2.48 7.11
CA HIS A 247 -1.00 3.01 7.10
C HIS A 247 -0.98 4.47 6.68
N ALA A 248 -0.15 5.28 7.33
CA ALA A 248 0.11 6.67 6.93
C ALA A 248 1.36 6.82 6.06
N VAL A 249 2.38 5.98 6.31
CA VAL A 249 3.68 5.99 5.62
C VAL A 249 4.21 4.57 5.57
N GLN A 250 4.57 4.08 4.39
CA GLN A 250 5.24 2.79 4.21
C GLN A 250 6.20 2.84 3.02
N GLY A 251 7.35 2.17 3.17
CA GLY A 251 8.25 1.83 2.08
C GLY A 251 7.81 0.57 1.33
N ASN A 252 8.41 0.32 0.18
CA ASN A 252 8.37 -1.00 -0.44
C ASN A 252 9.31 -1.94 0.33
N GLY A 253 8.74 -2.94 0.98
CA GLY A 253 9.44 -3.96 1.75
C GLY A 253 8.97 -4.08 3.20
N GLU A 254 8.55 -2.99 3.85
CA GLU A 254 8.06 -2.99 5.24
C GLU A 254 8.98 -3.75 6.23
N ILE A 255 10.29 -3.57 6.07
CA ILE A 255 11.26 -4.52 6.59
C ILE A 255 11.34 -4.58 8.12
N ASN A 256 10.91 -3.56 8.86
CA ASN A 256 11.02 -3.53 10.33
C ASN A 256 9.84 -4.17 11.07
N LEU A 257 8.86 -4.71 10.35
CA LEU A 257 7.58 -5.29 10.78
C LEU A 257 6.37 -4.40 10.50
N THR A 258 6.49 -3.07 10.60
CA THR A 258 5.32 -2.19 10.51
C THR A 258 5.58 -0.96 9.65
N ALA A 259 4.48 -0.35 9.23
CA ALA A 259 4.42 0.99 8.66
C ALA A 259 4.42 2.07 9.77
N VAL A 260 4.05 3.31 9.41
CA VAL A 260 3.42 4.21 10.39
C VAL A 260 1.95 3.81 10.47
N GLU A 261 1.65 2.90 11.39
CA GLU A 261 0.32 2.39 11.69
C GLU A 261 -0.57 3.50 12.22
N SER A 262 -1.77 3.61 11.69
CA SER A 262 -2.73 4.67 11.94
C SER A 262 -4.15 4.11 11.94
N ALA A 263 -5.11 5.01 11.84
CA ALA A 263 -6.52 4.74 11.68
C ALA A 263 -7.10 5.81 10.76
N PHE A 264 -8.22 5.53 10.11
CA PHE A 264 -8.88 6.42 9.18
C PHE A 264 -10.15 6.97 9.83
N ASN A 265 -10.26 8.30 9.83
CA ASN A 265 -11.51 9.01 10.08
C ASN A 265 -12.47 8.88 8.90
N GLU A 266 -11.94 8.57 7.71
CA GLU A 266 -12.73 8.30 6.52
C GLU A 266 -11.95 7.37 5.59
N LEU A 267 -12.53 6.22 5.28
CA LEU A 267 -12.19 5.38 4.14
C LEU A 267 -13.45 5.24 3.28
N ASN A 268 -13.48 5.97 2.17
CA ASN A 268 -14.64 6.04 1.29
C ASN A 268 -14.43 5.11 0.09
N LEU A 269 -15.26 4.08 -0.03
CA LEU A 269 -15.15 3.04 -1.04
C LEU A 269 -16.44 2.92 -1.87
N THR A 270 -16.35 2.95 -3.19
CA THR A 270 -17.46 2.53 -4.07
C THR A 270 -17.22 1.09 -4.52
N VAL A 271 -18.24 0.24 -4.42
CA VAL A 271 -18.09 -1.20 -4.65
C VAL A 271 -19.03 -1.65 -5.77
N GLU A 272 -18.47 -2.18 -6.86
CA GLU A 272 -19.22 -2.77 -7.97
C GLU A 272 -18.95 -4.28 -8.06
N VAL A 273 -19.96 -5.07 -8.46
CA VAL A 273 -19.80 -6.50 -8.74
C VAL A 273 -19.61 -6.71 -10.24
N ILE A 274 -18.49 -7.30 -10.62
CA ILE A 274 -18.21 -7.75 -11.98
C ILE A 274 -18.53 -9.24 -12.07
N LYS A 275 -19.57 -9.57 -12.83
CA LYS A 275 -20.06 -10.95 -12.92
C LYS A 275 -19.15 -11.84 -13.78
N LYS A 276 -18.90 -13.06 -13.31
CA LYS A 276 -18.28 -14.17 -14.08
C LYS A 276 -16.95 -13.82 -14.76
N LYS A 277 -16.09 -13.08 -14.06
CA LYS A 277 -14.74 -12.73 -14.52
C LYS A 277 -13.71 -13.11 -13.45
N PRO A 278 -13.52 -14.41 -13.18
CA PRO A 278 -12.76 -14.85 -12.03
C PRO A 278 -11.30 -14.37 -12.11
N LEU A 279 -10.76 -13.98 -10.96
CA LEU A 279 -9.34 -13.70 -10.77
C LEU A 279 -8.74 -14.74 -9.83
N SER A 280 -7.49 -15.11 -10.05
CA SER A 280 -6.75 -15.96 -9.10
C SER A 280 -6.16 -15.13 -7.96
N TRP A 281 -5.75 -13.90 -8.23
CA TRP A 281 -5.20 -12.96 -7.26
C TRP A 281 -5.80 -11.56 -7.45
N PRO A 282 -5.71 -10.68 -6.43
CA PRO A 282 -6.11 -9.30 -6.57
C PRO A 282 -5.39 -8.59 -7.71
N ARG A 283 -6.06 -7.61 -8.32
CA ARG A 283 -5.47 -6.69 -9.31
C ARG A 283 -5.69 -5.26 -8.84
N ILE A 284 -4.70 -4.40 -9.00
CA ILE A 284 -4.79 -2.98 -8.60
C ILE A 284 -4.70 -2.12 -9.85
N GLU A 285 -5.43 -1.01 -9.84
CA GLU A 285 -5.49 -0.06 -10.94
C GLU A 285 -5.37 1.36 -10.38
N SER A 286 -4.37 2.11 -10.83
CA SER A 286 -4.33 3.56 -10.67
C SER A 286 -4.72 4.24 -11.97
N ASP A 287 -4.77 5.58 -11.98
CA ASP A 287 -5.04 6.33 -13.21
C ASP A 287 -4.00 6.07 -14.32
N THR A 288 -2.77 5.69 -13.92
CA THR A 288 -1.63 5.56 -14.83
C THR A 288 -1.17 4.13 -15.03
N HIS A 289 -1.44 3.21 -14.10
CA HIS A 289 -0.89 1.85 -14.14
C HIS A 289 -1.93 0.79 -13.82
N TRP A 290 -1.76 -0.37 -14.43
CA TRP A 290 -2.27 -1.65 -13.93
C TRP A 290 -1.22 -2.31 -13.05
N MET A 291 -1.63 -3.08 -12.05
CA MET A 291 -0.73 -3.81 -11.19
C MET A 291 -1.26 -5.21 -10.89
N THR A 292 -0.38 -6.18 -11.01
CA THR A 292 -0.58 -7.59 -10.69
C THR A 292 0.30 -7.96 -9.51
N VAL A 293 -0.17 -8.85 -8.64
CA VAL A 293 0.49 -9.17 -7.38
C VAL A 293 0.82 -10.65 -7.27
N GLY A 294 1.75 -10.98 -6.39
CA GLY A 294 2.03 -12.35 -5.99
C GLY A 294 2.55 -12.41 -4.57
N TYR A 295 2.03 -13.36 -3.79
CA TYR A 295 2.40 -13.59 -2.41
C TYR A 295 2.66 -15.08 -2.16
N ASP A 296 3.75 -15.39 -1.48
CA ASP A 296 4.07 -16.75 -1.01
C ASP A 296 5.07 -16.66 0.15
N ARG A 297 5.23 -17.74 0.93
CA ARG A 297 6.25 -17.83 1.99
C ARG A 297 7.67 -17.77 1.42
N ASP A 298 7.84 -18.25 0.20
CA ASP A 298 9.07 -18.21 -0.59
C ASP A 298 8.97 -17.06 -1.61
N MET A 299 9.84 -16.06 -1.49
CA MET A 299 9.84 -14.89 -2.36
C MET A 299 10.04 -15.26 -3.84
N ASN A 300 10.74 -16.36 -4.15
CA ASN A 300 10.90 -16.84 -5.53
C ASN A 300 9.55 -17.33 -6.10
N LYS A 301 8.70 -17.94 -5.26
CA LYS A 301 7.34 -18.33 -5.65
C LYS A 301 6.44 -17.12 -5.78
N ALA A 302 6.52 -16.16 -4.86
CA ALA A 302 5.77 -14.91 -4.93
C ALA A 302 6.01 -14.19 -6.26
N ILE A 303 7.28 -14.11 -6.68
CA ILE A 303 7.66 -13.57 -7.98
C ILE A 303 7.04 -14.38 -9.13
N ARG A 304 7.15 -15.72 -9.14
CA ARG A 304 6.54 -16.55 -10.19
C ARG A 304 5.02 -16.37 -10.29
N ILE A 305 4.33 -16.27 -9.15
CA ILE A 305 2.88 -15.99 -9.12
C ILE A 305 2.59 -14.64 -9.77
N MET A 306 3.32 -13.60 -9.38
CA MET A 306 3.17 -12.27 -9.96
C MET A 306 3.43 -12.30 -11.48
N GLU A 307 4.46 -13.00 -11.95
CA GLU A 307 4.74 -13.14 -13.39
C GLU A 307 3.59 -13.83 -14.12
N GLU A 308 3.07 -14.92 -13.57
CA GLU A 308 1.93 -15.65 -14.14
C GLU A 308 0.68 -14.78 -14.24
N GLU A 309 0.34 -14.04 -13.18
CA GLU A 309 -0.80 -13.11 -13.18
C GLU A 309 -0.59 -11.95 -14.17
N THR A 310 0.65 -11.46 -14.29
CA THR A 310 1.02 -10.42 -15.26
C THR A 310 0.84 -10.91 -16.69
N ILE A 311 1.29 -12.13 -17.00
CA ILE A 311 1.16 -12.74 -18.32
C ILE A 311 -0.30 -12.97 -18.68
N LYS A 312 -1.09 -13.53 -17.76
CA LYS A 312 -2.54 -13.72 -17.94
C LYS A 312 -3.21 -12.37 -18.22
N PHE A 313 -2.89 -11.36 -17.43
CA PHE A 313 -3.47 -10.04 -17.61
C PHE A 313 -3.06 -9.39 -18.94
N LEU A 314 -1.80 -9.49 -19.36
CA LEU A 314 -1.35 -8.96 -20.66
C LEU A 314 -2.02 -9.68 -21.84
N ALA A 315 -2.30 -10.97 -21.71
CA ALA A 315 -3.10 -11.70 -22.69
C ALA A 315 -4.54 -11.16 -22.76
N GLU A 316 -5.18 -10.93 -21.62
CA GLU A 316 -6.53 -10.34 -21.54
C GLU A 316 -6.58 -8.90 -22.07
N TRP A 317 -5.63 -8.05 -21.67
CA TRP A 317 -5.65 -6.61 -21.90
C TRP A 317 -5.12 -6.22 -23.28
N LYS A 318 -4.05 -6.88 -23.74
CA LYS A 318 -3.37 -6.55 -25.00
C LYS A 318 -3.43 -7.65 -26.05
N GLY A 319 -4.06 -8.79 -25.77
CA GLY A 319 -4.16 -9.91 -26.74
C GLY A 319 -2.82 -10.60 -27.02
N LEU A 320 -1.83 -10.42 -26.13
CA LEU A 320 -0.49 -11.00 -26.32
C LEU A 320 -0.52 -12.50 -26.02
N ASN A 321 0.19 -13.30 -26.84
CA ASN A 321 0.49 -14.67 -26.45
C ASN A 321 1.50 -14.68 -25.29
N SER A 322 1.66 -15.84 -24.62
CA SER A 322 2.51 -15.94 -23.43
C SER A 322 3.97 -15.52 -23.65
N SER A 323 4.52 -15.72 -24.85
CA SER A 323 5.91 -15.34 -25.16
C SER A 323 6.05 -13.82 -25.30
N ASP A 324 5.11 -13.18 -26.02
CA ASP A 324 5.07 -11.72 -26.17
C ASP A 324 4.73 -11.02 -24.85
N ALA A 325 3.85 -11.59 -24.04
CA ALA A 325 3.52 -11.07 -22.72
C ALA A 325 4.73 -11.08 -21.78
N ARG A 326 5.52 -12.17 -21.76
CA ARG A 326 6.79 -12.22 -21.00
C ARG A 326 7.78 -11.16 -21.48
N ARG A 327 7.95 -11.01 -22.79
CA ARG A 327 8.81 -9.95 -23.37
C ARG A 327 8.32 -8.55 -22.98
N TYR A 328 7.01 -8.33 -23.02
CA TYR A 328 6.40 -7.06 -22.66
C TYR A 328 6.65 -6.74 -21.18
N MET A 329 6.36 -7.68 -20.27
CA MET A 329 6.65 -7.53 -18.84
C MET A 329 8.14 -7.24 -18.59
N ALA A 330 9.05 -7.99 -19.19
CA ALA A 330 10.50 -7.77 -19.01
C ALA A 330 10.98 -6.41 -19.55
N THR A 331 10.25 -5.81 -20.50
CA THR A 331 10.60 -4.54 -21.14
C THR A 331 9.96 -3.34 -20.43
N TYR A 332 8.73 -3.49 -19.94
CA TYR A 332 7.89 -2.38 -19.48
C TYR A 332 7.41 -2.51 -18.02
N GLY A 333 7.62 -3.65 -17.37
CA GLY A 333 7.22 -3.88 -15.98
C GLY A 333 8.17 -3.22 -14.98
N ASP A 334 7.61 -2.45 -14.04
CA ASP A 334 8.32 -1.98 -12.84
C ASP A 334 7.92 -2.90 -11.67
N ILE A 335 8.83 -3.79 -11.27
CA ILE A 335 8.56 -4.81 -10.25
C ILE A 335 9.07 -4.32 -8.90
N ARG A 336 8.22 -4.37 -7.89
CA ARG A 336 8.51 -3.87 -6.54
C ARG A 336 8.10 -4.86 -5.46
N VAL A 337 8.72 -4.74 -4.29
CA VAL A 337 8.44 -5.57 -3.12
C VAL A 337 7.43 -4.82 -2.23
N ALA A 338 6.24 -5.38 -2.03
CA ALA A 338 5.26 -4.77 -1.13
C ALA A 338 5.71 -4.89 0.34
N GLU A 339 5.90 -6.14 0.78
CA GLU A 339 6.22 -6.50 2.17
C GLU A 339 7.07 -7.78 2.22
N VAL A 340 7.80 -7.97 3.32
CA VAL A 340 8.53 -9.22 3.60
C VAL A 340 8.35 -9.75 5.03
N VAL A 341 7.32 -9.33 5.75
CA VAL A 341 7.20 -9.56 7.20
C VAL A 341 5.92 -10.31 7.62
N ASN A 342 4.95 -10.48 6.73
CA ASN A 342 3.61 -11.02 7.05
C ASN A 342 3.49 -12.54 6.97
N GLN A 343 4.56 -13.26 7.30
CA GLN A 343 4.73 -14.70 7.05
C GLN A 343 4.80 -15.07 5.56
N LEU A 344 4.07 -14.39 4.68
CA LEU A 344 4.29 -14.37 3.24
C LEU A 344 5.28 -13.25 2.88
N LYS A 345 5.63 -13.18 1.60
CA LYS A 345 6.43 -12.14 0.94
C LYS A 345 5.63 -11.66 -0.26
N GLY A 346 5.48 -10.35 -0.39
CA GLY A 346 4.65 -9.72 -1.42
C GLY A 346 5.46 -9.00 -2.47
N VAL A 347 5.13 -9.22 -3.73
CA VAL A 347 5.67 -8.46 -4.86
C VAL A 347 4.55 -8.05 -5.82
N TYR A 348 4.76 -6.97 -6.56
CA TYR A 348 3.83 -6.51 -7.58
C TYR A 348 4.56 -5.95 -8.80
N CYS A 349 3.96 -6.11 -9.98
CA CYS A 349 4.43 -5.53 -11.23
C CYS A 349 3.50 -4.40 -11.66
N MET A 350 4.06 -3.23 -11.91
CA MET A 350 3.33 -2.09 -12.45
C MET A 350 3.52 -2.02 -13.97
N LEU A 351 2.41 -1.89 -14.70
CA LEU A 351 2.36 -1.75 -16.14
C LEU A 351 1.67 -0.43 -16.50
N SER A 352 2.38 0.47 -17.18
CA SER A 352 1.82 1.74 -17.64
C SER A 352 0.65 1.51 -18.59
N LYS A 353 -0.45 2.24 -18.38
CA LYS A 353 -1.63 2.23 -19.26
C LYS A 353 -1.38 2.94 -20.60
N THR A 354 -0.44 3.88 -20.61
CA THR A 354 0.01 4.57 -21.81
C THR A 354 1.24 3.88 -22.36
N ASP A 355 1.31 3.72 -23.68
CA ASP A 355 2.54 3.26 -24.31
C ASP A 355 3.63 4.32 -24.09
N GLY A 356 4.76 3.87 -23.54
CA GLY A 356 5.89 4.71 -23.16
C GLY A 356 7.20 4.03 -23.53
N PRO A 357 8.34 4.69 -23.26
CA PRO A 357 9.63 4.05 -23.45
C PRO A 357 9.74 2.80 -22.57
N ALA A 358 10.61 1.88 -22.97
CA ALA A 358 11.00 0.76 -22.12
C ALA A 358 11.46 1.26 -20.75
N MET A 359 11.22 0.46 -19.70
CA MET A 359 11.69 0.76 -18.37
C MET A 359 13.22 0.92 -18.37
N ALA A 360 13.68 2.03 -17.83
CA ALA A 360 15.11 2.28 -17.65
C ALA A 360 15.70 1.22 -16.70
N ALA A 361 16.96 0.85 -16.93
CA ALA A 361 17.67 -0.02 -16.00
C ALA A 361 17.72 0.64 -14.61
N LEU A 362 17.48 -0.16 -13.56
CA LEU A 362 17.57 0.31 -12.19
C LEU A 362 19.02 0.70 -11.87
N PRO A 363 19.23 1.77 -11.09
CA PRO A 363 20.56 2.20 -10.73
C PRO A 363 21.26 1.15 -9.85
N MET A 364 22.55 0.94 -10.06
CA MET A 364 23.39 0.08 -9.19
C MET A 364 24.27 0.90 -8.22
N LYS A 365 24.22 2.24 -8.35
CA LYS A 365 24.96 3.21 -7.54
C LYS A 365 24.07 4.40 -7.30
N ASP A 366 24.44 5.21 -6.31
CA ASP A 366 23.73 6.45 -5.99
C ASP A 366 23.39 7.27 -7.23
N THR A 367 22.17 7.78 -7.24
CA THR A 367 21.73 8.77 -8.20
C THR A 367 21.83 10.16 -7.57
N ARG A 368 21.49 11.19 -8.34
CA ARG A 368 21.31 12.54 -7.80
C ARG A 368 20.25 12.59 -6.71
N THR A 369 19.22 11.74 -6.81
CA THR A 369 18.02 11.78 -5.97
C THR A 369 17.99 10.71 -4.91
N ASP A 370 18.76 9.63 -5.04
CA ASP A 370 18.60 8.44 -4.20
C ASP A 370 19.95 7.89 -3.73
N PHE A 371 19.95 7.41 -2.48
CA PHE A 371 20.91 6.41 -2.02
C PHE A 371 20.49 5.07 -2.60
N VAL A 372 21.46 4.30 -3.12
CA VAL A 372 21.18 3.04 -3.80
C VAL A 372 22.11 1.95 -3.29
N THR A 373 21.53 0.81 -2.96
CA THR A 373 22.24 -0.46 -2.79
C THR A 373 21.65 -1.51 -3.72
N HIS A 374 22.46 -2.48 -4.08
CA HIS A 374 22.12 -3.52 -5.03
C HIS A 374 22.78 -4.84 -4.61
N ALA A 375 22.03 -5.92 -4.74
CA ALA A 375 22.54 -7.28 -4.54
C ALA A 375 22.00 -8.22 -5.60
N VAL A 376 22.76 -9.28 -5.86
CA VAL A 376 22.43 -10.33 -6.82
C VAL A 376 22.59 -11.68 -6.13
N ASN A 377 21.57 -12.50 -6.19
CA ASN A 377 21.61 -13.85 -5.63
C ASN A 377 20.65 -14.79 -6.39
N ALA A 378 20.90 -16.09 -6.36
CA ALA A 378 19.99 -17.09 -6.92
C ALA A 378 18.66 -17.18 -6.13
N ASP A 379 18.66 -16.75 -4.87
CA ASP A 379 17.48 -16.62 -4.03
C ASP A 379 17.08 -15.14 -3.85
N ALA A 380 15.82 -14.81 -4.17
CA ALA A 380 15.33 -13.43 -4.12
C ALA A 380 15.31 -12.85 -2.71
N MET A 381 14.99 -13.67 -1.70
CA MET A 381 14.96 -13.21 -0.31
C MET A 381 16.38 -12.93 0.18
N GLU A 382 17.38 -13.73 -0.21
CA GLU A 382 18.78 -13.47 0.11
C GLU A 382 19.31 -12.20 -0.59
N ALA A 383 18.96 -11.98 -1.86
CA ALA A 383 19.28 -10.72 -2.54
C ALA A 383 18.62 -9.51 -1.84
N MET A 384 17.36 -9.63 -1.44
CA MET A 384 16.64 -8.60 -0.69
C MET A 384 17.29 -8.33 0.67
N ASN A 385 17.68 -9.37 1.40
CA ASN A 385 18.38 -9.26 2.68
C ASN A 385 19.67 -8.45 2.54
N GLN A 386 20.51 -8.83 1.57
CA GLN A 386 21.80 -8.19 1.34
C GLN A 386 21.64 -6.73 0.93
N ALA A 387 20.75 -6.43 -0.03
CA ALA A 387 20.52 -5.07 -0.50
C ALA A 387 19.96 -4.17 0.61
N ALA A 388 18.94 -4.62 1.33
CA ALA A 388 18.28 -3.84 2.38
C ALA A 388 19.20 -3.63 3.59
N LEU A 389 19.87 -4.67 4.09
CA LEU A 389 20.77 -4.56 5.24
C LEU A 389 21.99 -3.68 4.93
N THR A 390 22.51 -3.75 3.69
CA THR A 390 23.58 -2.84 3.24
C THR A 390 23.12 -1.39 3.27
N LEU A 391 21.88 -1.11 2.85
CA LEU A 391 21.32 0.24 2.89
C LEU A 391 21.13 0.71 4.32
N VAL A 392 20.56 -0.11 5.19
CA VAL A 392 20.34 0.21 6.61
C VAL A 392 21.66 0.56 7.29
N ASN A 393 22.70 -0.27 7.13
CA ASN A 393 24.01 0.00 7.71
C ASN A 393 24.66 1.27 7.14
N ARG A 394 24.55 1.48 5.84
CA ARG A 394 25.07 2.69 5.19
C ARG A 394 24.38 3.95 5.70
N ILE A 395 23.06 3.96 5.78
CA ILE A 395 22.29 5.10 6.30
C ILE A 395 22.60 5.34 7.78
N LYS A 396 22.70 4.29 8.59
CA LYS A 396 23.14 4.37 9.98
C LYS A 396 24.47 5.13 10.09
N ASP A 397 25.48 4.72 9.31
CA ASP A 397 26.83 5.29 9.41
C ASP A 397 26.93 6.70 8.79
N GLU A 398 26.42 6.90 7.57
CA GLU A 398 26.50 8.18 6.85
C GLU A 398 25.64 9.28 7.49
N LYS A 399 24.48 8.90 8.06
CA LYS A 399 23.53 9.84 8.67
C LYS A 399 23.57 9.84 10.19
N ARG A 400 24.49 9.07 10.78
CA ARG A 400 24.74 8.98 12.23
C ARG A 400 23.47 8.67 13.02
N LEU A 401 22.65 7.76 12.48
CA LEU A 401 21.45 7.26 13.14
C LEU A 401 21.81 6.10 14.06
N THR A 402 20.97 5.81 15.05
CA THR A 402 21.06 4.53 15.76
C THR A 402 20.73 3.38 14.80
N ALA A 403 21.15 2.16 15.15
CA ALA A 403 20.85 0.98 14.34
C ALA A 403 19.34 0.78 14.16
N LEU A 404 18.57 0.92 15.24
CA LEU A 404 17.11 0.84 15.21
C LEU A 404 16.47 1.98 14.40
N ASP A 405 16.95 3.22 14.55
CA ASP A 405 16.41 4.34 13.77
C ASP A 405 16.62 4.14 12.27
N ALA A 406 17.79 3.66 11.85
CA ALA A 406 18.06 3.38 10.44
C ALA A 406 17.19 2.23 9.91
N TYR A 407 16.97 1.19 10.71
CA TYR A 407 16.12 0.06 10.35
C TYR A 407 14.65 0.45 10.23
N SER A 408 14.14 1.20 11.21
CA SER A 408 12.77 1.72 11.20
C SER A 408 12.56 2.72 10.07
N LEU A 409 13.50 3.65 9.84
CA LEU A 409 13.43 4.58 8.70
C LEU A 409 13.37 3.83 7.36
N ALA A 410 14.14 2.74 7.22
CA ALA A 410 14.09 1.92 6.01
C ALA A 410 12.72 1.26 5.81
N SER A 411 12.05 0.78 6.87
CA SER A 411 10.66 0.26 6.72
C SER A 411 9.70 1.30 6.11
N LEU A 412 9.93 2.58 6.41
CA LEU A 412 9.03 3.68 6.03
C LEU A 412 9.42 4.37 4.70
N ALA A 413 10.69 4.32 4.30
CA ALA A 413 11.23 5.11 3.19
C ALA A 413 11.91 4.28 2.09
N LEU A 414 12.20 3.01 2.34
CA LEU A 414 12.82 2.12 1.36
C LEU A 414 11.91 1.99 0.14
N ASP A 415 12.52 1.98 -1.04
CA ASP A 415 11.89 1.56 -2.28
C ASP A 415 12.62 0.34 -2.83
N ALA A 416 12.21 -0.86 -2.39
CA ALA A 416 12.77 -2.12 -2.85
C ALA A 416 12.16 -2.56 -4.18
N ARG A 417 13.02 -2.71 -5.18
CA ARG A 417 12.65 -3.04 -6.56
C ARG A 417 13.40 -4.25 -7.08
N ILE A 418 12.75 -4.99 -7.95
CA ILE A 418 13.33 -6.15 -8.64
C ILE A 418 13.75 -5.68 -10.03
N GLY A 419 15.04 -5.81 -10.33
CA GLY A 419 15.60 -5.53 -11.64
C GLY A 419 15.16 -6.55 -12.68
N ARG A 420 15.84 -6.55 -13.83
CA ARG A 420 15.56 -7.55 -14.87
C ARG A 420 15.75 -8.95 -14.29
N MET A 421 14.72 -9.77 -14.46
CA MET A 421 14.75 -11.16 -14.06
C MET A 421 15.59 -11.93 -15.07
N GLU A 422 16.81 -12.27 -14.68
CA GLU A 422 17.73 -13.09 -15.47
C GLU A 422 17.64 -14.55 -15.00
N ALA A 423 17.90 -15.49 -15.89
CA ALA A 423 17.81 -16.91 -15.54
C ALA A 423 18.83 -17.25 -14.44
N GLY A 424 18.34 -17.62 -13.26
CA GLY A 424 19.16 -18.07 -12.13
C GLY A 424 19.69 -16.97 -11.20
N ALA A 425 19.27 -15.71 -11.37
CA ALA A 425 19.67 -14.63 -10.46
C ALA A 425 18.59 -13.55 -10.34
N TYR A 426 18.34 -13.11 -9.10
CA TYR A 426 17.47 -11.98 -8.77
C TYR A 426 18.32 -10.76 -8.43
N HIS A 427 18.06 -9.67 -9.13
CA HIS A 427 18.68 -8.37 -8.88
C HIS A 427 17.73 -7.54 -8.01
N ILE A 428 18.10 -7.30 -6.75
CA ILE A 428 17.29 -6.46 -5.86
C ILE A 428 18.01 -5.12 -5.65
N HIS A 429 17.28 -4.04 -5.93
CA HIS A 429 17.74 -2.67 -5.78
C HIS A 429 16.95 -2.03 -4.65
N CYS A 430 17.65 -1.49 -3.67
CA CYS A 430 17.07 -0.82 -2.52
C CYS A 430 17.42 0.67 -2.63
N LEU A 431 16.40 1.49 -2.85
CA LEU A 431 16.55 2.93 -3.01
C LEU A 431 16.01 3.66 -1.78
N MET A 432 16.66 4.76 -1.40
CA MET A 432 16.12 5.69 -0.39
C MET A 432 16.28 7.13 -0.88
N PRO A 433 15.18 7.90 -0.99
CA PRO A 433 15.24 9.27 -1.46
C PRO A 433 16.13 10.14 -0.57
N LYS A 434 17.10 10.85 -1.17
CA LYS A 434 17.95 11.84 -0.50
C LYS A 434 17.15 13.02 0.03
N SER A 435 15.98 13.30 -0.56
CA SER A 435 15.03 14.30 -0.08
C SER A 435 14.39 13.97 1.27
N THR A 436 14.60 12.76 1.80
CA THR A 436 14.20 12.37 3.16
C THR A 436 14.91 13.22 4.21
N TRP A 437 16.12 13.74 3.92
CA TRP A 437 16.83 14.70 4.77
C TRP A 437 16.60 16.12 4.26
N VAL A 438 15.99 16.98 5.08
CA VAL A 438 15.56 18.34 4.69
C VAL A 438 16.47 19.46 5.21
N SER A 439 17.58 19.09 5.87
CA SER A 439 18.58 20.00 6.46
C SER A 439 19.60 20.51 5.45
#